data_AF-A0A084SZP0-F1
#
_entry.id   AF-A0A084SZP0-F1
#
_cell.length_a   1.000
_cell.length_b   1.000
_cell.length_c   1.000
_cell.angle_alpha   90.00
_cell.angle_beta   90.00
_cell.angle_gamma   90.00
#
_symmetry.space_group_name_H-M   'P 1'
#
loop_
_entity.id
_entity.type
_entity.pdbx_description
1 polymer ?
#
loop_
_entity_poly.entity_id
_entity_poly.type
_entity_poly.pdbx_seq_one_letter_code
_entity_poly.pdbx_strand_id
1 'polypeptide(L)'
;MSDPSSERLKAAVMALYQARPVEGPPGDDGQRSVWHLSTQGAELLSFVDPEGRVQRQELTLLDEHCVWSSGVGLRTGRVEQDGAVRTETSVVHPDAQPVPARLLRAALALEHYQGEDRYIQHIQRVLALARQGLVLSGGTGAVAMAPAAPAPVSATPPVSASAAPASTPPAASAGARTPLPLQLPAVDPVMLQRQKTEGLTMLIVLGLGLLFSVWLLFWLL
;
A
#
# COMPACT_ATOMS: atom_id res chain seq x y z
N MET A 1 11.44 -5.30 -8.78
CA MET A 1 10.38 -6.29 -8.45
C MET A 1 9.32 -6.22 -9.53
N SER A 2 8.80 -7.37 -9.97
CA SER A 2 7.83 -7.47 -11.07
C SER A 2 6.39 -7.26 -10.55
N ASP A 3 5.50 -6.74 -11.40
CA ASP A 3 4.08 -6.62 -11.06
C ASP A 3 3.43 -8.00 -10.81
N PRO A 4 2.44 -8.12 -9.90
CA PRO A 4 1.81 -9.38 -9.59
C PRO A 4 1.05 -9.94 -10.80
N SER A 5 1.11 -11.26 -10.99
CA SER A 5 0.34 -11.91 -12.06
C SER A 5 -1.16 -11.78 -11.81
N SER A 6 -1.93 -11.55 -12.86
CA SER A 6 -3.39 -11.36 -12.79
C SER A 6 -4.12 -12.54 -12.12
N GLU A 7 -3.66 -13.77 -12.37
CA GLU A 7 -4.22 -14.97 -11.74
C GLU A 7 -4.01 -14.99 -10.22
N ARG A 8 -2.80 -14.65 -9.76
CA ARG A 8 -2.48 -14.61 -8.34
C ARG A 8 -3.28 -13.52 -7.63
N LEU A 9 -3.43 -12.37 -8.26
CA LEU A 9 -4.26 -11.27 -7.76
C LEU A 9 -5.73 -11.69 -7.62
N LYS A 10 -6.28 -12.36 -8.64
CA LYS A 10 -7.65 -12.89 -8.60
C LYS A 10 -7.84 -13.90 -7.48
N ALA A 11 -6.90 -14.84 -7.31
CA ALA A 11 -6.93 -15.82 -6.23
C ALA A 11 -6.89 -15.14 -4.85
N ALA A 12 -6.02 -14.14 -4.68
CA ALA A 12 -5.90 -13.37 -3.44
C ALA A 12 -7.22 -12.66 -3.07
N VAL A 13 -7.87 -12.03 -4.04
CA VAL A 13 -9.15 -11.34 -3.85
C VAL A 13 -10.30 -12.32 -3.58
N MET A 14 -10.37 -13.45 -4.29
CA MET A 14 -11.38 -14.48 -3.98
C MET A 14 -11.23 -15.01 -2.56
N ALA A 15 -9.99 -15.21 -2.09
CA ALA A 15 -9.74 -15.60 -0.72
C ALA A 15 -10.13 -14.50 0.29
N LEU A 16 -9.93 -13.22 -0.06
CA LEU A 16 -10.37 -12.09 0.76
C LEU A 16 -11.90 -12.08 0.95
N TYR A 17 -12.66 -12.38 -0.11
CA TYR A 17 -14.13 -12.41 -0.04
C TYR A 17 -14.68 -13.49 0.88
N GLN A 18 -13.90 -14.54 1.11
CA GLN A 18 -14.23 -15.66 1.98
C GLN A 18 -13.65 -15.47 3.39
N ALA A 19 -12.76 -14.49 3.59
CA ALA A 19 -12.14 -14.23 4.87
C ALA A 19 -13.18 -13.70 5.86
N ARG A 20 -13.20 -14.26 7.06
CA ARG A 20 -14.03 -13.73 8.14
C ARG A 20 -13.37 -12.49 8.72
N PRO A 21 -14.11 -11.38 8.92
CA PRO A 21 -13.57 -10.22 9.62
C PRO A 21 -13.24 -10.58 11.06
N VAL A 22 -12.08 -10.13 11.51
CA VAL A 22 -11.66 -10.15 12.92
C VAL A 22 -11.74 -8.74 13.45
N GLU A 23 -12.54 -8.53 14.50
CA GLU A 23 -12.68 -7.23 15.14
C GLU A 23 -11.67 -7.11 16.29
N GLY A 24 -10.89 -6.04 16.29
CA GLY A 24 -10.01 -5.67 17.39
C GLY A 24 -10.77 -4.93 18.49
N PRO A 25 -10.17 -4.83 19.69
CA PRO A 25 -10.72 -3.98 20.75
C PRO A 25 -10.78 -2.52 20.28
N PRO A 26 -11.73 -1.72 20.79
CA PRO A 26 -11.72 -0.28 20.56
C PRO A 26 -10.44 0.33 21.13
N GLY A 27 -9.81 1.22 20.38
CA GLY A 27 -8.69 2.04 20.83
C GLY A 27 -9.13 3.15 21.79
N ASP A 28 -8.16 3.93 22.27
CA ASP A 28 -8.40 5.01 23.24
C ASP A 28 -9.31 6.13 22.70
N ASP A 29 -9.37 6.28 21.38
CA ASP A 29 -10.23 7.21 20.66
C ASP A 29 -11.62 6.63 20.32
N GLY A 30 -11.90 5.41 20.79
CA GLY A 30 -13.12 4.67 20.48
C GLY A 30 -13.16 4.07 19.07
N GLN A 31 -12.09 4.22 18.27
CA GLN A 31 -12.02 3.59 16.95
C GLN A 31 -11.82 2.09 17.08
N ARG A 32 -12.55 1.32 16.27
CA ARG A 32 -12.39 -0.14 16.18
C ARG A 32 -11.66 -0.49 14.90
N SER A 33 -10.76 -1.46 14.98
CA SER A 33 -10.16 -2.08 13.82
C SER A 33 -10.96 -3.32 13.41
N VAL A 34 -11.18 -3.49 12.12
CA VAL A 34 -11.77 -4.68 11.53
C VAL A 34 -10.85 -5.18 10.44
N TRP A 35 -10.42 -6.43 10.58
CA TRP A 35 -9.37 -7.01 9.76
C TRP A 35 -9.88 -8.22 8.97
N HIS A 36 -9.83 -8.14 7.65
CA HIS A 36 -10.03 -9.27 6.75
C HIS A 36 -8.66 -9.75 6.28
N LEU A 37 -8.28 -10.94 6.72
CA LEU A 37 -7.01 -11.53 6.35
C LEU A 37 -7.23 -12.79 5.51
N SER A 38 -6.67 -12.82 4.30
CA SER A 38 -6.69 -13.98 3.43
C SER A 38 -5.38 -14.75 3.49
N THR A 39 -5.45 -16.07 3.32
CA THR A 39 -4.26 -16.95 3.27
C THR A 39 -3.45 -16.80 1.97
N GLN A 40 -3.96 -16.00 1.02
CA GLN A 40 -3.38 -15.80 -0.31
C GLN A 40 -2.75 -14.41 -0.47
N GLY A 41 -2.51 -13.69 0.64
CA GLY A 41 -1.85 -12.39 0.64
C GLY A 41 -2.71 -11.23 0.21
N ALA A 42 -4.03 -11.33 0.42
CA ALA A 42 -4.90 -10.16 0.42
C ALA A 42 -5.31 -9.82 1.85
N GLU A 43 -5.31 -8.54 2.15
CA GLU A 43 -5.57 -8.01 3.47
C GLU A 43 -6.39 -6.73 3.35
N LEU A 44 -7.45 -6.59 4.13
CA LEU A 44 -8.18 -5.35 4.28
C LEU A 44 -8.29 -5.01 5.77
N LEU A 45 -7.68 -3.89 6.17
CA LEU A 45 -7.79 -3.36 7.52
C LEU A 45 -8.64 -2.09 7.48
N SER A 46 -9.75 -2.09 8.21
CA SER A 46 -10.69 -0.97 8.29
C SER A 46 -10.70 -0.39 9.70
N PHE A 47 -10.48 0.92 9.83
CA PHE A 47 -10.63 1.67 11.07
C PHE A 47 -11.97 2.39 11.04
N VAL A 48 -12.78 2.13 12.06
CA VAL A 48 -14.18 2.52 12.12
C VAL A 48 -14.44 3.33 13.38
N ASP A 49 -15.11 4.47 13.24
CA ASP A 49 -15.49 5.30 14.39
C ASP A 49 -16.61 4.65 15.24
N PRO A 50 -16.91 5.20 16.44
CA PRO A 50 -18.01 4.72 17.27
C PRO A 50 -19.37 4.72 16.55
N GLU A 51 -19.58 5.63 15.60
CA GLU A 51 -20.78 5.75 14.77
C GLU A 51 -20.86 4.68 13.66
N GLY A 52 -19.81 3.88 13.48
CA GLY A 52 -19.77 2.81 12.49
C GLY A 52 -19.34 3.25 11.08
N ARG A 53 -18.78 4.46 10.93
CA ARG A 53 -18.25 4.98 9.66
C ARG A 53 -16.77 4.65 9.51
N VAL A 54 -16.38 4.34 8.29
CA VAL A 54 -14.99 4.05 7.96
C VAL A 54 -14.19 5.36 7.93
N GLN A 55 -13.17 5.47 8.76
CA GLN A 55 -12.26 6.63 8.83
C GLN A 55 -10.98 6.40 8.03
N ARG A 56 -10.49 5.15 8.00
CA ARG A 56 -9.33 4.72 7.24
C ARG A 56 -9.49 3.28 6.78
N GLN A 57 -9.04 2.99 5.58
CA GLN A 57 -8.96 1.63 5.05
C GLN A 57 -7.59 1.40 4.41
N GLU A 58 -6.99 0.28 4.74
CA GLU A 58 -5.75 -0.19 4.15
C GLU A 58 -6.03 -1.50 3.42
N LEU A 59 -5.83 -1.51 2.12
CA LEU A 59 -5.95 -2.69 1.27
C LEU A 59 -4.55 -3.08 0.80
N THR A 60 -4.11 -4.26 1.20
CA THR A 60 -2.90 -4.88 0.67
C THR A 60 -3.29 -6.04 -0.24
N LEU A 61 -2.83 -6.00 -1.49
CA LEU A 61 -2.98 -7.08 -2.45
C LEU A 61 -1.58 -7.52 -2.88
N LEU A 62 -1.09 -8.59 -2.27
CA LEU A 62 0.27 -9.09 -2.43
C LEU A 62 1.29 -8.04 -1.98
N ASP A 63 2.08 -7.50 -2.90
CA ASP A 63 3.07 -6.45 -2.64
C ASP A 63 2.52 -5.04 -2.86
N GLU A 64 1.27 -4.90 -3.33
CA GLU A 64 0.65 -3.61 -3.59
C GLU A 64 -0.17 -3.14 -2.39
N HIS A 65 -0.02 -1.87 -2.02
CA HIS A 65 -0.72 -1.28 -0.90
C HIS A 65 -1.51 -0.05 -1.34
N CYS A 66 -2.76 0.04 -0.91
CA CYS A 66 -3.63 1.18 -1.13
C CYS A 66 -4.20 1.62 0.22
N VAL A 67 -4.06 2.91 0.54
CA VAL A 67 -4.65 3.50 1.75
C VAL A 67 -5.67 4.53 1.33
N TRP A 68 -6.87 4.42 1.87
CA TRP A 68 -7.85 5.47 1.83
C TRP A 68 -8.06 6.03 3.24
N SER A 69 -8.09 7.35 3.36
CA SER A 69 -8.49 8.00 4.62
C SER A 69 -9.50 9.11 4.33
N SER A 70 -10.48 9.25 5.24
CA SER A 70 -11.40 10.38 5.25
C SER A 70 -10.61 11.69 5.29
N GLY A 71 -10.97 12.64 4.43
CA GLY A 71 -10.31 13.95 4.33
C GLY A 71 -8.96 13.99 3.59
N VAL A 72 -8.33 12.85 3.30
CA VAL A 72 -7.04 12.79 2.56
C VAL A 72 -7.22 12.17 1.17
N GLY A 73 -8.11 11.19 1.03
CA GLY A 73 -8.29 10.44 -0.21
C GLY A 73 -7.37 9.23 -0.32
N LEU A 74 -7.11 8.79 -1.55
CA LEU A 74 -6.32 7.59 -1.84
C LEU A 74 -4.82 7.88 -1.94
N ARG A 75 -4.04 6.98 -1.36
CA ARG A 75 -2.58 6.88 -1.51
C ARG A 75 -2.21 5.45 -1.87
N THR A 76 -1.08 5.29 -2.53
CA THR A 76 -0.54 3.96 -2.89
C THR A 76 0.84 3.77 -2.27
N GLY A 77 1.28 2.52 -2.24
CA GLY A 77 2.63 2.14 -1.85
C GLY A 77 2.93 0.70 -2.22
N ARG A 78 4.10 0.23 -1.82
CA ARG A 78 4.44 -1.21 -1.82
C ARG A 78 4.67 -1.70 -0.41
N VAL A 79 4.37 -2.97 -0.17
CA VAL A 79 4.77 -3.65 1.05
C VAL A 79 5.96 -4.55 0.74
N GLU A 80 7.05 -4.39 1.47
CA GLU A 80 8.08 -5.42 1.54
C GLU A 80 7.60 -6.50 2.51
N GLN A 81 7.09 -7.60 1.95
CA GLN A 81 6.69 -8.79 2.70
C GLN A 81 7.71 -9.91 2.48
N ASP A 82 8.09 -10.54 3.58
CA ASP A 82 8.83 -11.81 3.57
C ASP A 82 7.83 -12.94 3.84
N GLY A 83 6.94 -13.20 2.87
CA GLY A 83 5.87 -14.19 3.00
C GLY A 83 4.58 -13.83 2.29
N ALA A 84 3.52 -14.61 2.56
CA ALA A 84 2.18 -14.43 1.98
C ALA A 84 1.22 -13.65 2.88
N VAL A 85 1.64 -13.23 4.08
CA VAL A 85 0.79 -12.53 5.05
C VAL A 85 1.60 -11.38 5.63
N ARG A 86 0.97 -10.21 5.78
CA ARG A 86 1.57 -9.07 6.46
C ARG A 86 1.79 -9.40 7.93
N THR A 87 3.03 -9.32 8.37
CA THR A 87 3.43 -9.38 9.78
C THR A 87 3.57 -7.97 10.34
N GLU A 88 3.62 -7.83 11.66
CA GLU A 88 3.93 -6.55 12.34
C GLU A 88 5.26 -5.93 11.86
N THR A 89 6.17 -6.75 11.31
CA THR A 89 7.47 -6.34 10.76
C THR A 89 7.42 -5.90 9.29
N SER A 90 6.27 -5.98 8.63
CA SER A 90 6.14 -5.60 7.21
C SER A 90 6.23 -4.09 7.03
N VAL A 91 7.19 -3.65 6.21
CA VAL A 91 7.42 -2.23 5.93
C VAL A 91 6.60 -1.80 4.72
N VAL A 92 5.76 -0.79 4.91
CA VAL A 92 5.03 -0.13 3.82
C VAL A 92 5.86 1.05 3.33
N HIS A 93 6.22 1.02 2.05
CA HIS A 93 6.90 2.09 1.34
C HIS A 93 5.86 2.92 0.57
N PRO A 94 5.42 4.07 1.10
CA PRO A 94 4.43 4.91 0.42
C PRO A 94 5.01 5.51 -0.85
N ASP A 95 4.20 5.57 -1.91
CA ASP A 95 4.55 6.29 -3.12
C ASP A 95 4.45 7.81 -2.87
N ALA A 96 5.32 8.60 -3.51
CA ALA A 96 5.30 10.06 -3.39
C ALA A 96 4.00 10.69 -3.95
N GLN A 97 3.42 10.03 -4.96
CA GLN A 97 2.12 10.35 -5.53
C GLN A 97 1.36 9.04 -5.79
N PRO A 98 0.02 9.04 -5.72
CA PRO A 98 -0.78 7.86 -6.03
C PRO A 98 -0.48 7.34 -7.44
N VAL A 99 -0.12 6.06 -7.57
CA VAL A 99 0.25 5.44 -8.84
C VAL A 99 -1.02 4.90 -9.54
N PRO A 100 -1.44 5.45 -10.70
CA PRO A 100 -2.71 5.09 -11.35
C PRO A 100 -2.82 3.61 -11.71
N ALA A 101 -1.72 3.00 -12.16
CA ALA A 101 -1.69 1.59 -12.57
C ALA A 101 -2.09 0.64 -11.42
N ARG A 102 -1.66 0.93 -10.18
CA ARG A 102 -2.02 0.13 -9.00
C ARG A 102 -3.48 0.28 -8.63
N LEU A 103 -3.96 1.53 -8.62
CA LEU A 103 -5.37 1.81 -8.34
C LEU A 103 -6.28 1.11 -9.34
N LEU A 104 -5.90 1.11 -10.62
CA LEU A 104 -6.64 0.39 -11.66
C LEU A 104 -6.61 -1.12 -11.45
N ARG A 105 -5.45 -1.71 -11.14
CA ARG A 105 -5.35 -3.15 -10.82
C ARG A 105 -6.21 -3.53 -9.62
N ALA A 106 -6.13 -2.79 -8.54
CA ALA A 106 -6.94 -3.01 -7.34
C ALA A 106 -8.44 -2.86 -7.65
N ALA A 107 -8.83 -1.81 -8.39
CA ALA A 107 -10.23 -1.59 -8.79
C ALA A 107 -10.78 -2.75 -9.64
N LEU A 108 -10.02 -3.20 -10.65
CA LEU A 108 -10.41 -4.32 -11.50
C LEU A 108 -10.48 -5.64 -10.72
N ALA A 109 -9.55 -5.86 -9.78
CA ALA A 109 -9.54 -7.05 -8.96
C ALA A 109 -10.80 -7.14 -8.07
N LEU A 110 -11.25 -6.01 -7.52
CA LEU A 110 -12.45 -5.95 -6.68
C LEU A 110 -13.78 -5.76 -7.44
N GLU A 111 -13.75 -5.52 -8.75
CA GLU A 111 -14.92 -5.11 -9.54
C GLU A 111 -16.11 -6.04 -9.41
N HIS A 112 -15.86 -7.35 -9.31
CA HIS A 112 -16.89 -8.38 -9.30
C HIS A 112 -17.34 -8.81 -7.90
N TYR A 113 -16.96 -8.08 -6.84
CA TYR A 113 -17.49 -8.36 -5.52
C TYR A 113 -19.01 -8.12 -5.47
N GLN A 114 -19.76 -9.13 -5.04
CA GLN A 114 -21.22 -9.10 -4.89
C GLN A 114 -21.68 -9.54 -3.49
N GLY A 115 -20.75 -9.68 -2.53
CA GLY A 115 -21.09 -10.07 -1.17
C GLY A 115 -21.69 -8.92 -0.36
N GLU A 116 -22.09 -9.22 0.88
CA GLU A 116 -22.75 -8.28 1.78
C GLU A 116 -21.79 -7.56 2.74
N ASP A 117 -20.48 -7.84 2.66
CA ASP A 117 -19.51 -7.21 3.56
C ASP A 117 -19.38 -5.72 3.27
N ARG A 118 -19.85 -4.90 4.22
CA ARG A 118 -19.88 -3.44 4.09
C ARG A 118 -18.50 -2.82 3.89
N TYR A 119 -17.44 -3.42 4.42
CA TYR A 119 -16.09 -2.88 4.36
C TYR A 119 -15.46 -3.16 3.00
N ILE A 120 -15.67 -4.37 2.46
CA ILE A 120 -15.24 -4.73 1.10
C ILE A 120 -16.02 -3.90 0.08
N GLN A 121 -17.33 -3.75 0.25
CA GLN A 121 -18.14 -2.87 -0.61
C GLN A 121 -17.67 -1.42 -0.56
N HIS A 122 -17.28 -0.91 0.62
CA HIS A 122 -16.79 0.46 0.77
C HIS A 122 -15.50 0.67 -0.05
N ILE A 123 -14.50 -0.19 0.13
CA ILE A 123 -13.23 -0.04 -0.61
C ILE A 123 -13.42 -0.25 -2.12
N GLN A 124 -14.30 -1.18 -2.54
CA GLN A 124 -14.69 -1.36 -3.93
C GLN A 124 -15.25 -0.08 -4.55
N ARG A 125 -16.17 0.61 -3.84
CA ARG A 125 -16.74 1.90 -4.30
C ARG A 125 -15.68 2.99 -4.37
N VAL A 126 -14.81 3.09 -3.36
CA VAL A 126 -13.70 4.06 -3.33
C VAL A 126 -12.77 3.87 -4.54
N LEU A 127 -12.38 2.63 -4.83
CA LEU A 127 -11.53 2.31 -5.98
C LEU A 127 -12.25 2.53 -7.32
N ALA A 128 -13.55 2.24 -7.40
CA ALA A 128 -14.35 2.51 -8.59
C ALA A 128 -14.44 4.02 -8.90
N LEU A 129 -14.63 4.85 -7.87
CA LEU A 129 -14.60 6.32 -8.01
C LEU A 129 -13.22 6.82 -8.43
N ALA A 130 -12.15 6.26 -7.87
CA ALA A 130 -10.79 6.57 -8.29
C ALA A 130 -10.56 6.24 -9.77
N ARG A 131 -11.00 5.06 -10.22
CA ARG A 131 -10.93 4.65 -11.62
C ARG A 131 -11.67 5.64 -12.53
N GLN A 132 -12.87 6.07 -12.15
CA GLN A 132 -13.62 7.08 -12.91
C GLN A 132 -12.87 8.42 -12.95
N GLY A 133 -12.31 8.87 -11.83
CA GLY A 133 -11.51 10.09 -11.77
C GLY A 133 -10.27 10.04 -12.67
N LEU A 134 -9.63 8.87 -12.77
CA LEU A 134 -8.51 8.65 -13.69
C LEU A 134 -8.93 8.71 -15.16
N VAL A 135 -10.09 8.13 -15.51
CA VAL A 135 -10.63 8.21 -16.88
C VAL A 135 -10.97 9.64 -17.27
N LEU A 136 -11.60 10.40 -16.36
CA LEU A 136 -11.96 11.81 -16.60
C LEU A 136 -10.73 12.73 -16.69
N SER A 137 -9.70 12.45 -15.88
CA SER A 137 -8.43 13.20 -15.92
C SER A 137 -7.53 12.80 -17.11
N GLY A 138 -7.79 11.64 -17.71
CA GLY A 138 -6.97 10.99 -18.73
C GLY A 138 -7.59 10.93 -20.12
N GLY A 139 -8.41 11.92 -20.51
CA GLY A 139 -8.88 12.04 -21.89
C GLY A 139 -7.70 11.96 -22.88
N THR A 140 -7.60 10.84 -23.61
CA THR A 140 -6.52 10.39 -24.52
C THR A 140 -5.37 9.53 -23.95
N GLY A 141 -5.63 8.68 -22.95
CA GLY A 141 -4.75 7.57 -22.60
C GLY A 141 -5.39 6.21 -22.86
N ALA A 142 -5.61 5.84 -24.12
CA ALA A 142 -6.03 4.48 -24.47
C ALA A 142 -4.97 3.48 -24.00
N VAL A 143 -5.19 2.89 -22.82
CA VAL A 143 -4.66 1.55 -22.55
C VAL A 143 -5.46 0.63 -23.47
N ALA A 144 -4.95 0.48 -24.69
CA ALA A 144 -5.42 -0.51 -25.64
C ALA A 144 -5.24 -1.88 -24.98
N MET A 145 -6.31 -2.34 -24.33
CA MET A 145 -6.47 -3.72 -23.94
C MET A 145 -6.64 -4.49 -25.25
N ALA A 146 -5.51 -4.94 -25.81
CA ALA A 146 -5.50 -5.81 -26.97
C ALA A 146 -6.27 -7.09 -26.61
N PRO A 147 -7.33 -7.44 -27.35
CA PRO A 147 -8.02 -8.69 -27.13
C PRO A 147 -7.10 -9.84 -27.56
N ALA A 148 -6.87 -10.77 -26.64
CA ALA A 148 -6.26 -12.05 -26.93
C ALA A 148 -7.07 -12.79 -28.00
N ALA A 149 -6.40 -13.25 -29.05
CA ALA A 149 -6.89 -14.25 -29.99
C ALA A 149 -5.70 -15.14 -30.44
N PRO A 150 -5.96 -16.40 -30.82
CA PRO A 150 -5.14 -17.55 -30.44
C PRO A 150 -4.02 -17.91 -31.43
N ALA A 151 -3.05 -18.67 -30.94
CA ALA A 151 -1.98 -19.28 -31.73
C ALA A 151 -2.49 -20.17 -32.86
N PRO A 152 -1.69 -20.32 -33.94
CA PRO A 152 -1.48 -21.64 -34.52
C PRO A 152 -0.01 -22.04 -34.58
N VAL A 153 0.16 -23.34 -34.38
CA VAL A 153 1.39 -24.14 -34.36
C VAL A 153 2.04 -24.30 -35.75
N SER A 154 3.32 -24.70 -35.69
CA SER A 154 4.10 -25.44 -36.71
C SER A 154 4.94 -24.63 -37.71
N ALA A 155 6.26 -24.61 -37.49
CA ALA A 155 7.24 -25.40 -38.27
C ALA A 155 8.68 -24.82 -38.13
N THR A 156 9.59 -25.62 -37.59
CA THR A 156 11.06 -25.52 -37.74
C THR A 156 11.50 -26.23 -39.04
N PRO A 157 12.80 -26.22 -39.45
CA PRO A 157 13.84 -25.17 -39.48
C PRO A 157 14.44 -25.03 -40.92
N PRO A 158 15.57 -24.33 -41.16
CA PRO A 158 16.82 -25.11 -41.27
C PRO A 158 18.09 -24.46 -40.69
N VAL A 159 19.04 -25.37 -40.53
CA VAL A 159 20.43 -25.30 -40.11
C VAL A 159 21.27 -24.32 -40.95
N SER A 160 22.19 -23.60 -40.31
CA SER A 160 23.51 -23.29 -40.89
C SER A 160 24.51 -22.98 -39.79
N ALA A 161 25.45 -23.91 -39.63
CA ALA A 161 26.63 -23.76 -38.81
C ALA A 161 27.66 -22.86 -39.51
N SER A 162 28.39 -22.03 -38.78
CA SER A 162 29.72 -21.60 -39.23
C SER A 162 30.63 -21.30 -38.03
N ALA A 163 31.89 -21.68 -38.23
CA ALA A 163 32.92 -22.01 -37.26
C ALA A 163 33.48 -20.82 -36.45
N ALA A 164 34.00 -21.16 -35.26
CA ALA A 164 35.02 -20.40 -34.54
C ALA A 164 36.37 -20.44 -35.31
N PRO A 165 37.34 -19.55 -35.00
CA PRO A 165 38.30 -19.94 -33.96
C PRO A 165 38.81 -18.80 -33.03
N ALA A 166 39.12 -19.25 -31.81
CA ALA A 166 40.18 -18.85 -30.86
C ALA A 166 40.86 -17.47 -30.93
N SER A 167 40.95 -16.80 -29.76
CA SER A 167 42.19 -16.23 -29.19
C SER A 167 41.99 -15.84 -27.72
N THR A 168 42.86 -16.35 -26.85
CA THR A 168 42.93 -16.15 -25.38
C THR A 168 43.72 -14.85 -25.02
N PRO A 169 43.94 -14.47 -23.74
CA PRO A 169 43.86 -13.09 -23.23
C PRO A 169 45.24 -12.40 -23.07
N PRO A 170 45.35 -11.21 -22.44
CA PRO A 170 45.95 -11.20 -21.10
C PRO A 170 45.49 -10.10 -20.11
N ALA A 171 45.69 -10.44 -18.83
CA ALA A 171 46.20 -9.64 -17.72
C ALA A 171 45.44 -8.40 -17.19
N ALA A 172 44.84 -8.64 -16.02
CA ALA A 172 44.97 -7.88 -14.76
C ALA A 172 45.62 -6.49 -14.78
N SER A 173 44.93 -5.54 -14.14
CA SER A 173 45.53 -4.67 -13.13
C SER A 173 44.46 -4.13 -12.16
N ALA A 174 44.75 -4.35 -10.88
CA ALA A 174 44.05 -3.81 -9.73
C ALA A 174 44.31 -2.30 -9.58
N GLY A 175 43.39 -1.59 -8.90
CA GLY A 175 43.74 -0.31 -8.31
C GLY A 175 42.56 0.60 -7.97
N ALA A 176 42.59 1.09 -6.73
CA ALA A 176 41.90 2.27 -6.20
C ALA A 176 40.41 2.14 -5.81
N ARG A 177 40.26 1.75 -4.54
CA ARG A 177 39.15 2.13 -3.66
C ARG A 177 38.93 3.64 -3.68
N THR A 178 37.67 4.07 -3.72
CA THR A 178 37.26 5.39 -3.21
C THR A 178 35.89 5.22 -2.54
N PRO A 179 35.76 5.41 -1.22
CA PRO A 179 34.47 5.37 -0.55
C PRO A 179 33.78 6.73 -0.75
N LEU A 180 32.70 6.78 -1.52
CA LEU A 180 31.80 7.94 -1.51
C LEU A 180 30.83 7.85 -0.32
N PRO A 181 30.51 8.99 0.29
CA PRO A 181 29.96 9.06 1.65
C PRO A 181 28.52 8.60 1.73
N LEU A 182 28.19 7.95 2.86
CA LEU A 182 26.83 7.76 3.37
C LEU A 182 26.12 9.11 3.48
N GLN A 183 25.31 9.45 2.47
CA GLN A 183 24.28 10.47 2.62
C GLN A 183 23.09 9.83 3.34
N LEU A 184 22.92 10.20 4.62
CA LEU A 184 21.71 9.91 5.37
C LEU A 184 20.49 10.43 4.61
N PRO A 185 19.35 9.71 4.61
CA PRO A 185 18.13 10.23 4.04
C PRO A 185 17.76 11.52 4.79
N ALA A 186 17.65 12.61 4.04
CA ALA A 186 17.14 13.87 4.54
C ALA A 186 15.74 13.62 5.11
N VAL A 187 15.60 13.86 6.42
CA VAL A 187 14.31 13.79 7.11
C VAL A 187 13.37 14.79 6.45
N ASP A 188 12.25 14.29 5.94
CA ASP A 188 11.19 15.08 5.32
C ASP A 188 10.70 16.16 6.32
N PRO A 189 10.74 17.47 5.97
CA PRO A 189 10.39 18.55 6.89
C PRO A 189 8.90 18.54 7.31
N VAL A 190 8.06 17.78 6.58
CA VAL A 190 6.62 17.65 6.85
C VAL A 190 6.34 16.72 8.05
N MET A 191 7.18 15.71 8.29
CA MET A 191 7.05 14.82 9.46
C MET A 191 7.39 15.56 10.77
N LEU A 192 8.42 16.41 10.73
CA LEU A 192 8.82 17.23 11.87
C LEU A 192 7.74 18.24 12.28
N GLN A 193 6.99 18.77 11.31
CA GLN A 193 5.95 19.77 11.59
C GLN A 193 4.73 19.16 12.30
N ARG A 194 4.36 17.90 11.98
CA ARG A 194 3.26 17.18 12.63
C ARG A 194 3.63 16.71 14.05
N GLN A 195 4.85 16.25 14.24
CA GLN A 195 5.39 15.86 15.56
C GLN A 195 5.52 17.07 16.51
N LYS A 196 5.83 18.26 15.97
CA LYS A 196 5.96 19.50 16.76
C LYS A 196 4.61 20.04 17.25
N THR A 197 3.53 19.84 16.50
CA THR A 197 2.17 20.23 16.94
C THR A 197 1.63 19.32 18.05
N GLU A 198 1.94 18.03 18.02
CA GLU A 198 1.49 17.07 19.04
C GLU A 198 2.21 17.31 20.38
N GLY A 199 3.53 17.53 20.36
CA GLY A 199 4.30 17.87 21.56
C GLY A 199 3.85 19.17 22.25
N LEU A 200 3.42 20.17 21.46
CA LEU A 200 2.90 21.43 22.00
C LEU A 200 1.55 21.23 22.72
N THR A 201 0.66 20.41 22.15
CA THR A 201 -0.64 20.12 22.79
C THR A 201 -0.47 19.39 24.12
N MET A 202 0.47 18.43 24.22
CA MET A 202 0.75 17.75 25.49
C MET A 202 1.28 18.71 26.56
N LEU A 203 2.15 19.66 26.20
CA LEU A 203 2.67 20.66 27.15
C LEU A 203 1.58 21.63 27.63
N ILE A 204 0.65 22.02 26.75
CA ILE A 204 -0.46 22.90 27.12
C ILE A 204 -1.40 22.20 28.11
N VAL A 205 -1.78 20.94 27.85
CA VAL A 205 -2.65 20.17 28.76
C VAL A 205 -1.98 19.94 30.10
N LEU A 206 -0.69 19.58 30.12
CA LEU A 206 0.09 19.41 31.35
C LEU A 206 0.18 20.72 32.15
N GLY A 207 0.47 21.84 31.48
CA GLY A 207 0.57 23.16 32.12
C GLY A 207 -0.75 23.62 32.73
N LEU A 208 -1.87 23.42 32.02
CA LEU A 208 -3.22 23.71 32.53
C LEU A 208 -3.56 22.84 33.74
N GLY A 209 -3.27 21.54 33.69
CA GLY A 209 -3.48 20.63 34.82
C GLY A 209 -2.69 21.02 36.06
N LEU A 210 -1.42 21.40 35.89
CA LEU A 210 -0.56 21.88 36.99
C LEU A 210 -1.09 23.18 37.60
N LEU A 211 -1.46 24.16 36.77
CA LEU A 211 -2.04 25.42 37.23
C LEU A 211 -3.32 25.19 38.03
N PHE A 212 -4.20 24.33 37.54
CA PHE A 212 -5.46 24.03 38.21
C PHE A 212 -5.22 23.32 39.54
N SER A 213 -4.26 22.39 39.59
CA SER A 213 -3.86 21.69 40.81
C SER A 213 -3.28 22.64 41.87
N VAL A 214 -2.37 23.54 41.47
CA VAL A 214 -1.80 24.55 42.37
C VAL A 214 -2.86 25.53 42.87
N TRP A 215 -3.77 25.96 41.99
CA TRP A 215 -4.87 26.85 42.35
C TRP A 215 -5.83 26.19 43.37
N LEU A 216 -6.19 24.92 43.15
CA LEU A 216 -7.01 24.13 44.08
C LEU A 216 -6.31 23.98 45.44
N LEU A 217 -5.00 23.73 45.44
CA LEU A 217 -4.22 23.57 46.67
C LEU A 217 -4.14 24.88 47.46
N PHE A 218 -4.03 26.02 46.77
CA PHE A 218 -4.07 27.34 47.41
C PHE A 218 -5.47 27.69 47.93
N TRP A 219 -6.53 27.19 47.30
CA TRP A 219 -7.90 27.37 47.78
C TRP A 219 -8.23 26.50 49.01
N LEU A 220 -7.51 25.39 49.19
CA LEU A 220 -7.74 24.41 50.27
C LEU A 220 -6.92 24.70 51.54
N LEU A 221 -5.87 25.53 51.45
CA LEU A 221 -5.10 26.06 52.58
C LEU A 221 -5.73 27.35 53.13
#